data_AF-A0A257WAV3-F1
#
_entry.id   AF-A0A257WAV3-F1
#
_cell.length_a   1.000
_cell.length_b   1.000
_cell.length_c   1.000
_cell.angle_alpha   90.00
_cell.angle_beta   90.00
_cell.angle_gamma   90.00
#
_symmetry.space_group_name_H-M   'P 1'
#
loop_
_entity.id
_entity.type
_entity.pdbx_description
1 polymer ?
#
loop_
_entity_poly.entity_id
_entity_poly.type
_entity_poly.pdbx_seq_one_letter_code
_entity_poly.pdbx_strand_id
1 'polypeptide(L)'
;MPALYAAQGYDAAKLIDSAVKATGGKLTDKDAVRAALKKADFTSVRGDFKFNTNQFPIQNFYLVKVAKRADGKVETEIAEKIFSNYGDAYAEKCPMK
;
A
#
# COMPACT_ATOMS: atom_id res chain seq x y z
N MET A 1 -17.41 -5.45 -8.55
CA MET A 1 -16.71 -5.18 -7.28
C MET A 1 -15.21 -5.03 -7.56
N PRO A 2 -14.70 -3.79 -7.68
CA PRO A 2 -13.27 -3.48 -7.84
C PRO A 2 -12.63 -3.00 -6.51
N ALA A 3 -12.79 -3.76 -5.42
CA ALA A 3 -12.38 -3.34 -4.08
C ALA A 3 -10.86 -3.09 -3.93
N LEU A 4 -10.04 -3.81 -4.68
CA LEU A 4 -8.58 -3.68 -4.63
C LEU A 4 -8.10 -2.29 -5.09
N TYR A 5 -8.60 -1.80 -6.24
CA TYR A 5 -8.19 -0.50 -6.77
C TYR A 5 -8.67 0.65 -5.87
N ALA A 6 -9.85 0.52 -5.26
CA ALA A 6 -10.34 1.47 -4.28
C ALA A 6 -9.45 1.50 -3.02
N ALA A 7 -9.03 0.34 -2.51
CA ALA A 7 -8.09 0.26 -1.39
C ALA A 7 -6.73 0.92 -1.72
N GLN A 8 -6.22 0.71 -2.93
CA GLN A 8 -4.97 1.33 -3.39
C GLN A 8 -5.08 2.87 -3.45
N GLY A 9 -6.17 3.40 -4.02
CA GLY A 9 -6.41 4.84 -4.07
C GLY A 9 -6.56 5.46 -2.68
N TYR A 10 -7.28 4.77 -1.79
CA TYR A 10 -7.48 5.23 -0.41
C TYR A 10 -6.17 5.26 0.40
N ASP A 11 -5.34 4.21 0.27
CA ASP A 11 -4.01 4.18 0.88
C ASP A 11 -3.09 5.26 0.31
N ALA A 12 -3.13 5.50 -1.02
CA ALA A 12 -2.34 6.56 -1.64
C ALA A 12 -2.71 7.94 -1.08
N ALA A 13 -4.00 8.23 -0.91
CA ALA A 13 -4.46 9.47 -0.30
C ALA A 13 -3.96 9.61 1.16
N LYS A 14 -4.03 8.54 1.96
CA LYS A 14 -3.51 8.52 3.34
C LYS A 14 -2.00 8.74 3.40
N LEU A 15 -1.25 8.15 2.49
CA LEU A 15 0.20 8.35 2.36
C LEU A 15 0.54 9.81 2.03
N ILE A 16 -0.19 10.42 1.10
CA ILE A 16 -0.01 11.83 0.76
C ILE A 16 -0.35 12.72 1.97
N ASP A 17 -1.47 12.45 2.64
CA ASP A 17 -1.87 13.17 3.85
C ASP A 17 -0.81 13.10 4.95
N SER A 18 -0.23 11.91 5.20
CA SER A 18 0.83 11.79 6.21
C SER A 18 2.09 12.57 5.84
N ALA A 19 2.47 12.60 4.57
CA ALA A 19 3.60 13.42 4.11
C ALA A 19 3.33 14.93 4.21
N VAL A 20 2.11 15.37 3.89
CA VAL A 20 1.69 16.78 4.05
C VAL A 20 1.77 17.19 5.52
N LYS A 21 1.27 16.35 6.43
CA LYS A 21 1.33 16.60 7.89
C LYS A 21 2.77 16.62 8.41
N ALA A 22 3.59 15.65 8.02
CA ALA A 22 4.99 15.55 8.45
C ALA A 22 5.86 16.72 7.98
N THR A 23 5.50 17.36 6.88
CA THR A 23 6.19 18.56 6.34
C THR A 23 5.56 19.87 6.82
N GLY A 24 4.51 19.82 7.64
CA GLY A 24 3.77 21.01 8.08
C GLY A 24 3.17 21.81 6.91
N GLY A 25 2.82 21.12 5.81
CA GLY A 25 2.31 21.74 4.59
C GLY A 25 3.36 22.43 3.70
N LYS A 26 4.65 22.37 4.03
CA LYS A 26 5.73 22.95 3.20
C LYS A 26 6.08 22.04 2.02
N LEU A 27 5.28 22.09 0.97
CA LEU A 27 5.39 21.19 -0.19
C LEU A 27 6.43 21.62 -1.24
N THR A 28 6.99 22.83 -1.11
CA THR A 28 8.03 23.34 -2.02
C THR A 28 9.39 22.68 -1.79
N ASP A 29 9.65 22.20 -0.56
CA ASP A 29 10.81 21.37 -0.24
C ASP A 29 10.54 19.92 -0.70
N LYS A 30 10.87 19.66 -1.97
CA LYS A 30 10.63 18.36 -2.59
C LYS A 30 11.42 17.24 -1.92
N ASP A 31 12.57 17.52 -1.33
CA ASP A 31 13.38 16.51 -0.63
C ASP A 31 12.73 16.12 0.70
N ALA A 32 12.25 17.10 1.47
CA ALA A 32 11.47 16.83 2.68
C ALA A 32 10.19 16.04 2.37
N VAL A 33 9.46 16.40 1.30
CA VAL A 33 8.26 15.68 0.87
C VAL A 33 8.60 14.23 0.48
N ARG A 34 9.64 14.02 -0.33
CA ARG A 34 10.10 12.67 -0.71
C ARG A 34 10.49 11.83 0.50
N ALA A 35 11.23 12.41 1.44
CA ALA A 35 11.62 11.73 2.67
C ALA A 35 10.40 11.36 3.53
N ALA A 36 9.40 12.24 3.63
CA ALA A 36 8.17 11.99 4.35
C ALA A 36 7.33 10.87 3.69
N LEU A 37 7.19 10.88 2.37
CA LEU A 37 6.53 9.80 1.63
C LEU A 37 7.25 8.45 1.84
N LYS A 38 8.58 8.42 1.78
CA LYS A 38 9.37 7.19 2.00
C LYS A 38 9.17 6.58 3.39
N LYS A 39 8.89 7.40 4.42
CA LYS A 39 8.58 6.90 5.77
C LYS A 39 7.28 6.08 5.81
N ALA A 40 6.36 6.35 4.89
CA ALA A 40 5.06 5.67 4.80
C ALA A 40 4.30 5.61 6.15
N ASP A 41 4.28 6.72 6.88
CA ASP A 41 3.69 6.82 8.22
C ASP A 41 2.16 6.93 8.14
N PHE A 42 1.50 5.84 7.76
CA PHE A 42 0.04 5.74 7.69
C PHE A 42 -0.41 4.30 7.92
N THR A 43 -1.65 4.12 8.38
CA THR A 43 -2.26 2.80 8.51
C THR A 43 -2.98 2.41 7.21
N SER A 44 -2.38 1.48 6.47
CA SER A 44 -2.97 0.90 5.25
C SER A 44 -4.17 0.01 5.59
N VAL A 45 -5.19 0.04 4.74
CA VAL A 45 -6.37 -0.87 4.86
C VAL A 45 -6.05 -2.31 4.46
N ARG A 46 -4.83 -2.57 3.94
CA ARG A 46 -4.36 -3.89 3.55
C ARG A 46 -3.51 -4.58 4.63
N GLY A 47 -3.27 -3.91 5.75
CA GLY A 47 -2.41 -4.37 6.84
C GLY A 47 -1.03 -3.73 6.82
N ASP A 48 -0.02 -4.44 7.32
CA ASP A 48 1.35 -3.94 7.42
C ASP A 48 1.90 -3.50 6.06
N PHE A 49 2.44 -2.28 6.01
CA PHE A 49 2.93 -1.65 4.81
C PHE A 49 4.25 -0.93 5.10
N LYS A 50 5.25 -1.16 4.25
CA LYS A 50 6.45 -0.32 4.15
C LYS A 50 6.96 -0.33 2.73
N PHE A 51 7.71 0.69 2.33
CA PHE A 51 8.39 0.66 1.04
C PHE A 51 9.64 -0.22 1.07
N ASN A 52 9.86 -0.94 -0.02
CA ASN A 52 11.11 -1.60 -0.35
C ASN A 52 12.13 -0.56 -0.87
N THR A 53 13.35 -1.01 -1.12
CA THR A 53 14.44 -0.17 -1.67
C THR A 53 14.08 0.52 -2.99
N ASN A 54 13.22 -0.11 -3.80
CA ASN A 54 12.75 0.39 -5.09
C ASN A 54 11.38 1.08 -5.06
N GLN A 55 10.90 1.50 -3.87
CA GLN A 55 9.59 2.16 -3.69
C GLN A 55 8.36 1.31 -4.01
N PHE A 56 8.52 0.00 -4.27
CA PHE A 56 7.40 -0.94 -4.24
C PHE A 56 7.04 -1.32 -2.79
N PRO A 57 5.79 -1.68 -2.49
CA PRO A 57 5.40 -2.08 -1.16
C PRO A 57 5.95 -3.46 -0.78
N ILE A 58 6.44 -3.58 0.45
CA ILE A 58 6.56 -4.85 1.16
C ILE A 58 5.23 -5.05 1.90
N GLN A 59 4.52 -6.12 1.57
CA GLN A 59 3.15 -6.36 2.06
C GLN A 59 2.82 -7.86 2.12
N ASN A 60 1.74 -8.20 2.82
CA ASN A 60 1.21 -9.55 2.79
C ASN A 60 0.47 -9.81 1.46
N PHE A 61 0.53 -11.04 0.95
CA PHE A 61 -0.25 -11.50 -0.19
C PHE A 61 -1.21 -12.60 0.25
N TYR A 62 -2.41 -12.56 -0.32
CA TYR A 62 -3.51 -13.45 0.06
C TYR A 62 -4.03 -14.18 -1.18
N LEU A 63 -4.26 -15.48 -1.04
CA LEU A 63 -5.12 -16.22 -1.95
C LEU A 63 -6.56 -15.83 -1.66
N VAL A 64 -7.31 -15.49 -2.70
CA VAL A 64 -8.71 -15.10 -2.59
C VAL A 64 -9.60 -16.00 -3.42
N LYS A 65 -10.86 -16.14 -3.01
CA LYS A 65 -11.90 -16.88 -3.73
C LYS A 65 -13.12 -15.99 -3.93
N VAL A 66 -13.95 -16.34 -4.91
CA VAL A 66 -15.28 -15.75 -5.06
C VAL A 66 -16.22 -16.44 -4.10
N ALA A 67 -16.93 -15.68 -3.27
CA ALA A 67 -17.90 -16.16 -2.31
C ALA A 67 -19.28 -15.54 -2.58
N LYS A 68 -20.35 -16.25 -2.20
CA LYS A 68 -21.72 -15.74 -2.29
C LYS A 68 -22.11 -15.11 -0.96
N ARG A 69 -22.58 -13.88 -1.01
CA ARG A 69 -23.10 -13.12 0.14
C ARG A 69 -24.51 -13.56 0.50
N ALA A 70 -24.91 -13.28 1.74
CA ALA A 70 -26.29 -13.50 2.21
C ALA A 70 -27.33 -12.72 1.40
N ASP A 71 -26.95 -11.57 0.82
CA ASP A 71 -27.80 -10.73 -0.05
C ASP A 71 -27.88 -11.22 -1.51
N GLY A 72 -27.30 -12.40 -1.81
CA GLY A 72 -27.30 -13.00 -3.14
C GLY A 72 -26.23 -12.47 -4.11
N LYS A 73 -25.47 -11.43 -3.74
CA LYS A 73 -24.36 -10.91 -4.54
C LYS A 73 -23.08 -11.73 -4.32
N VAL A 74 -22.03 -11.42 -5.08
CA VAL A 74 -20.71 -12.05 -4.92
C VAL A 74 -19.72 -11.11 -4.25
N GLU A 75 -18.79 -11.69 -3.48
CA GLU A 75 -17.64 -10.99 -2.89
C GLU A 75 -16.34 -11.75 -3.04
N THR A 76 -15.25 -11.07 -2.69
CA THR A 76 -13.89 -11.59 -2.71
C THR A 76 -13.54 -11.86 -1.27
N GLU A 77 -13.40 -13.14 -0.93
CA GLU A 77 -13.09 -13.59 0.42
C GLU A 77 -11.63 -14.04 0.47
N ILE A 78 -10.93 -13.69 1.56
CA ILE A 78 -9.58 -14.20 1.83
C ILE A 78 -9.69 -15.68 2.16
N ALA A 79 -9.05 -16.52 1.36
CA ALA A 79 -8.93 -17.95 1.64
C ALA A 79 -7.73 -18.23 2.55
N GLU A 80 -6.57 -17.63 2.23
CA GLU A 80 -5.33 -17.88 2.95
C GLU A 80 -4.34 -16.72 2.76
N LYS A 81 -3.48 -16.47 3.76
CA LYS A 81 -2.29 -15.61 3.61
C LYS A 81 -1.13 -16.46 3.09
N ILE A 82 -0.78 -16.27 1.82
CA ILE A 82 0.24 -17.07 1.13
C ILE A 82 1.66 -16.53 1.31
N PHE A 83 1.82 -15.21 1.49
CA PHE A 83 3.10 -14.60 1.82
C PHE A 83 2.94 -13.53 2.88
N SER A 84 3.91 -13.46 3.81
CA SER A 84 4.01 -12.40 4.80
C SER A 84 5.20 -11.48 4.47
N ASN A 85 5.01 -10.16 4.55
CA ASN A 85 6.05 -9.17 4.27
C ASN A 85 6.80 -9.44 2.95
N TYR A 86 6.07 -9.76 1.89
CA TYR A 86 6.65 -10.07 0.58
C TYR A 86 7.15 -8.78 -0.09
N GLY A 87 8.44 -8.74 -0.40
CA GLY A 87 9.05 -7.67 -1.17
C GLY A 87 9.04 -7.97 -2.66
N ASP A 88 9.13 -6.92 -3.48
CA ASP A 88 9.30 -7.06 -4.92
C ASP A 88 10.53 -7.91 -5.28
N ALA A 89 10.33 -8.98 -6.06
CA ALA A 89 11.36 -9.95 -6.43
C ALA A 89 12.46 -9.36 -7.33
N TYR A 90 12.21 -8.18 -7.91
CA TYR A 90 13.15 -7.50 -8.80
C TYR A 90 13.71 -6.21 -8.20
N ALA A 91 13.55 -5.98 -6.89
CA ALA A 91 13.99 -4.75 -6.25
C ALA A 91 15.48 -4.44 -6.50
N GLU A 92 16.33 -5.48 -6.52
CA GLU A 92 17.76 -5.36 -6.82
C GLU A 92 18.06 -4.88 -8.24
N LYS A 93 17.15 -5.10 -9.19
CA LYS A 93 17.27 -4.64 -10.59
C LYS A 93 16.85 -3.18 -10.76
N CYS A 94 16.34 -2.53 -9.71
CA CYS A 94 15.92 -1.13 -9.72
C CYS A 94 16.72 -0.32 -8.67
N PRO A 95 18.01 -0.05 -8.92
CA PRO A 95 18.79 0.82 -8.06
C PRO A 95 18.27 2.25 -8.18
N MET A 96 17.49 2.68 -7.18
CA MET A 96 16.99 4.06 -7.07
C MET A 96 18.18 4.99 -6.86
N LYS A 97 18.49 5.83 -7.85
CA LYS A 97 19.53 6.87 -7.81
C LYS A 97 18.97 8.22 -7.38
#